data_AF-A0A3Q9VSW5-F1
#
_entry.id   AF-A0A3Q9VSW5-F1
#
_cell.length_a   1.000
_cell.length_b   1.000
_cell.length_c   1.000
_cell.angle_alpha   90.00
_cell.angle_beta   90.00
_cell.angle_gamma   90.00
#
_symmetry.space_group_name_H-M   'P 1'
#
loop_
_entity.id
_entity.type
_entity.pdbx_description
1 polymer ?
#
loop_
_entity_poly.entity_id
_entity_poly.type
_entity_poly.pdbx_seq_one_letter_code
_entity_poly.pdbx_strand_id
1 'polypeptide(L)'
;CFCNPGACQWFLQLSNSDIQKQYEAGHICSDYNDLIDGLPTGAVRVSFGFMTRKLDVDKFISMIEECYLSTPAERLKRMEISKLPNVLKHIPDRIKPHLKEICIYPIKSCGAYKIKGSWPITSTGLLYDRGWMIVDATGMALTQKHQSRLCLIKPVVHRDKGIMELTFIGMKPIQLSLEKPAEQKNVINTSLCQSKVCDDLVSGYDCGDKVADWL
;
A
#
# COMPACT_ATOMS: atom_id res chain seq x y z
N CYS A 1 10.45 7.55 23.10
CA CYS A 1 10.42 8.12 24.47
C CYS A 1 11.23 9.41 24.53
N PHE A 2 10.94 10.35 25.45
CA PHE A 2 11.90 11.41 25.80
C PHE A 2 13.28 10.79 26.09
N CYS A 3 14.37 11.57 26.13
CA CYS A 3 15.68 11.09 26.60
C CYS A 3 15.69 10.61 28.08
N ASN A 4 14.53 10.32 28.67
CA ASN A 4 14.30 9.90 30.05
C ASN A 4 13.32 8.69 30.07
N PRO A 5 13.83 7.45 30.03
CA PRO A 5 13.01 6.23 30.04
C PRO A 5 12.24 6.04 31.35
N GLY A 6 12.78 6.51 32.50
CA GLY A 6 12.10 6.40 33.79
C GLY A 6 10.80 7.19 33.86
N ALA A 7 10.75 8.36 33.20
CA ALA A 7 9.50 9.12 33.09
C ALA A 7 8.43 8.36 32.28
N CYS A 8 8.81 7.79 31.13
CA CYS A 8 7.90 6.98 30.31
C CYS A 8 7.40 5.76 31.10
N GLN A 9 8.30 5.09 31.83
CA GLN A 9 7.95 3.96 32.68
C GLN A 9 6.86 4.33 33.70
N TRP A 10 7.03 5.45 34.40
CA TRP A 10 6.07 5.94 35.38
C TRP A 10 4.72 6.31 34.75
N PHE A 11 4.71 7.12 33.69
CA PHE A 11 3.46 7.62 33.10
C PHE A 11 2.67 6.56 32.34
N LEU A 12 3.36 5.60 31.71
CA LEU A 12 2.73 4.52 30.94
C LEU A 12 2.53 3.25 31.77
N GLN A 13 2.90 3.27 33.06
CA GLN A 13 2.82 2.13 33.98
C GLN A 13 3.54 0.88 33.45
N LEU A 14 4.69 1.08 32.80
CA LEU A 14 5.48 -0.02 32.23
C LEU A 14 6.28 -0.73 33.31
N SER A 15 6.38 -2.05 33.22
CA SER A 15 7.26 -2.82 34.10
C SER A 15 8.73 -2.69 33.68
N ASN A 16 9.65 -3.06 34.57
CA ASN A 16 11.08 -3.14 34.20
C ASN A 16 11.30 -4.10 33.02
N SER A 17 10.52 -5.17 32.93
CA SER A 17 10.58 -6.11 31.82
C SER A 17 10.16 -5.46 30.50
N ASP A 18 9.14 -4.61 30.51
CA ASP A 18 8.68 -3.91 29.30
C ASP A 18 9.74 -2.93 28.82
N ILE A 19 10.37 -2.18 29.72
CA ILE A 19 11.49 -1.27 29.37
C ILE A 19 12.66 -2.05 28.77
N GLN A 20 12.98 -3.22 29.33
CA GLN A 20 14.04 -4.07 28.80
C GLN A 20 13.70 -4.62 27.41
N LYS A 21 12.46 -5.08 27.18
CA LYS A 21 12.00 -5.49 25.84
C LYS A 21 12.06 -4.35 24.84
N GLN A 22 11.68 -3.14 25.24
CA GLN A 22 11.77 -1.97 24.38
C GLN A 22 13.23 -1.69 23.97
N TYR A 23 14.16 -1.80 24.92
CA TYR A 23 15.59 -1.67 24.63
C TYR A 23 16.10 -2.77 23.69
N GLU A 24 15.73 -4.03 23.93
CA GLU A 24 16.11 -5.18 23.09
C GLU A 24 15.53 -5.09 21.67
N ALA A 25 14.34 -4.49 21.52
CA ALA A 25 13.73 -4.17 20.23
C ALA A 25 14.40 -2.97 19.52
N GLY A 26 15.42 -2.37 20.14
CA GLY A 26 16.18 -1.26 19.57
C GLY A 26 15.53 0.11 19.77
N HIS A 27 14.63 0.26 20.75
CA HIS A 27 13.99 1.55 21.02
C HIS A 27 15.01 2.59 21.49
N ILE A 28 15.07 3.73 20.81
CA ILE A 28 15.90 4.88 21.19
C ILE A 28 15.08 6.17 21.13
N CYS A 29 15.62 7.24 21.74
CA CYS A 29 14.99 8.55 21.60
C CYS A 29 14.98 9.00 20.13
N SER A 30 13.85 9.52 19.68
CA SER A 30 13.63 10.01 18.31
C SER A 30 13.70 8.95 17.21
N ASP A 31 13.50 7.67 17.55
CA ASP A 31 13.20 6.65 16.55
C ASP A 31 11.74 6.73 16.04
N TYR A 32 11.35 5.76 15.23
CA TYR A 32 10.01 5.61 14.67
C TYR A 32 9.21 4.48 15.32
N ASN A 33 9.66 3.99 16.49
CA ASN A 33 9.04 2.85 17.17
C ASN A 33 8.04 3.34 18.21
N ASP A 34 6.89 3.82 17.76
CA ASP A 34 5.85 4.40 18.63
C ASP A 34 5.11 3.35 19.49
N LEU A 35 5.06 2.10 19.00
CA LEU A 35 4.42 0.96 19.64
C LEU A 35 5.36 -0.26 19.64
N ILE A 36 5.49 -0.92 20.78
CA ILE A 36 6.18 -2.21 20.91
C ILE A 36 5.20 -3.18 21.58
N ASP A 37 4.87 -4.27 20.91
CA ASP A 37 3.84 -5.23 21.33
C ASP A 37 2.47 -4.58 21.62
N GLY A 38 2.14 -3.52 20.88
CA GLY A 38 0.91 -2.74 21.07
C GLY A 38 0.94 -1.79 22.26
N LEU A 39 2.02 -1.77 23.05
CA LEU A 39 2.22 -0.81 24.13
C LEU A 39 2.90 0.46 23.61
N PRO A 40 2.43 1.65 24.01
CA PRO A 40 3.10 2.89 23.67
C PRO A 40 4.49 2.94 24.31
N THR A 41 5.45 3.47 23.57
CA THR A 41 6.85 3.68 24.02
C THR A 41 7.12 5.14 24.39
N GLY A 42 6.13 6.01 24.23
CA GLY A 42 6.29 7.46 24.40
C GLY A 42 5.03 8.14 24.93
N ALA A 43 5.21 9.39 25.35
CA ALA A 43 4.14 10.25 25.83
C ALA A 43 4.28 11.65 25.23
N VAL A 44 3.15 12.31 24.98
CA VAL A 44 3.11 13.72 24.60
C VAL A 44 2.89 14.54 25.86
N ARG A 45 3.79 15.50 26.14
CA ARG A 45 3.66 16.42 27.27
C ARG A 45 3.20 17.78 26.77
N VAL A 46 2.19 18.35 27.43
CA VAL A 46 1.72 19.71 27.20
C VAL A 46 1.99 20.51 28.46
N SER A 47 2.55 21.70 28.30
CA SER A 47 2.88 22.60 29.40
C SER A 47 2.11 23.91 29.21
N PHE A 48 1.43 24.34 30.27
CA PHE A 48 0.62 25.56 30.26
C PHE A 48 1.38 26.70 30.94
N GLY A 49 1.28 27.90 30.37
CA GLY A 49 1.89 29.10 30.92
C GLY A 49 1.01 29.77 31.96
N PHE A 50 1.57 30.75 32.67
CA PHE A 50 0.85 31.49 33.71
C PHE A 50 -0.49 32.09 33.24
N MET A 51 -0.56 32.55 31.98
CA MET A 51 -1.76 33.18 31.41
C MET A 51 -2.75 32.17 30.79
N THR A 52 -2.50 30.86 30.86
CA THR A 52 -3.43 29.85 30.35
C THR A 52 -4.66 29.78 31.24
N ARG A 53 -5.84 29.94 30.64
CA ARG A 53 -7.11 29.80 31.34
C ARG A 53 -7.67 28.40 31.14
N LYS A 54 -8.59 28.00 32.02
CA LYS A 54 -9.33 26.73 31.88
C LYS A 54 -9.92 26.55 30.48
N LEU A 55 -10.53 27.60 29.92
CA LEU A 55 -11.11 27.56 28.57
C LEU A 55 -10.09 27.22 27.49
N ASP A 56 -8.84 27.65 27.65
CA ASP A 56 -7.77 27.35 26.68
C ASP A 56 -7.36 25.87 26.78
N VAL A 57 -7.38 25.28 27.99
CA VAL A 57 -7.19 23.85 28.24
C VAL A 57 -8.35 23.03 27.67
N ASP A 58 -9.60 23.45 27.91
CA ASP A 58 -10.80 22.77 27.42
C ASP A 58 -10.79 22.71 25.88
N LYS A 59 -10.39 23.79 25.20
CA LYS A 59 -10.22 23.82 23.74
C LYS A 59 -9.13 22.85 23.27
N PHE A 60 -8.04 22.75 24.00
CA PHE A 60 -6.97 21.82 23.65
C PHE A 60 -7.42 20.36 23.79
N ILE A 61 -8.15 20.03 24.86
CA ILE A 61 -8.73 18.69 25.06
C ILE A 61 -9.73 18.36 23.94
N SER A 62 -10.66 19.28 23.64
CA SER A 62 -11.62 19.12 22.53
C SER A 62 -10.89 18.89 21.21
N MET A 63 -9.79 19.60 20.93
CA MET A 63 -8.98 19.33 19.74
C MET A 63 -8.43 17.89 19.71
N ILE A 64 -7.94 17.34 20.83
CA ILE A 64 -7.47 15.95 20.87
C ILE A 64 -8.62 14.97 20.57
N GLU A 65 -9.75 15.13 21.23
CA GLU A 65 -10.93 14.28 21.07
C GLU A 65 -11.44 14.31 19.63
N GLU A 66 -11.48 15.50 19.03
CA GLU A 66 -11.97 15.71 17.68
C GLU A 66 -10.97 15.25 16.61
N CYS A 67 -9.68 15.48 16.79
CA CYS A 67 -8.69 15.18 15.75
C CYS A 67 -8.17 13.75 15.79
N TYR A 68 -8.13 13.11 16.97
CA TYR A 68 -7.43 11.84 17.17
C TYR A 68 -8.32 10.72 17.72
N LEU A 69 -9.37 11.03 18.49
CA LEU A 69 -10.27 10.01 19.05
C LEU A 69 -11.54 9.80 18.23
N SER A 70 -11.86 10.72 17.32
CA SER A 70 -13.03 10.60 16.43
C SER A 70 -12.79 9.61 15.29
N THR A 71 -13.88 9.02 14.80
CA THR A 71 -13.80 8.06 13.68
C THR A 71 -13.24 8.73 12.41
N PRO A 72 -12.58 7.98 11.51
CA PRO A 72 -12.13 8.52 10.22
C PRO A 72 -13.23 9.24 9.44
N ALA A 73 -14.46 8.71 9.47
CA ALA A 73 -15.62 9.31 8.81
C ALA A 73 -16.00 10.68 9.40
N GLU A 74 -16.00 10.81 10.73
CA GLU A 74 -16.29 12.09 11.41
C GLU A 74 -15.19 13.11 11.15
N ARG A 75 -13.91 12.69 11.16
CA ARG A 75 -12.78 13.58 10.85
C ARG A 75 -12.86 14.12 9.43
N LEU A 76 -13.26 13.29 8.46
CA LEU A 76 -13.49 13.72 7.08
C LEU A 76 -14.64 14.74 6.98
N LYS A 77 -15.72 14.57 7.75
CA LYS A 77 -16.82 15.57 7.80
C LYS A 77 -16.37 16.92 8.36
N ARG A 78 -15.37 16.95 9.25
CA ARG A 78 -14.81 18.21 9.77
C ARG A 78 -13.98 18.99 8.74
N MET A 79 -13.55 18.33 7.65
CA MET A 79 -12.91 19.01 6.52
C MET A 79 -13.94 19.70 5.59
N GLU A 80 -15.23 19.72 5.93
CA GLU A 80 -16.24 20.53 5.23
C GLU A 80 -15.90 22.02 5.29
N ILE A 81 -15.46 22.57 4.16
CA ILE A 81 -15.04 23.97 3.98
C ILE A 81 -16.08 24.97 4.50
N SER A 82 -17.37 24.64 4.43
CA SER A 82 -18.47 25.49 4.87
C SER A 82 -18.46 25.80 6.37
N LYS A 83 -17.91 24.90 7.21
CA LYS A 83 -17.88 25.04 8.67
C LYS A 83 -16.58 25.63 9.20
N LEU A 84 -15.57 25.81 8.34
CA LEU A 84 -14.27 26.33 8.77
C LEU A 84 -14.28 27.86 8.92
N PRO A 85 -13.57 28.41 9.92
CA PRO A 85 -13.29 29.83 10.02
C PRO A 85 -12.72 30.36 8.69
N ASN A 86 -13.04 31.61 8.32
CA ASN A 86 -12.62 32.19 7.04
C ASN A 86 -11.09 32.11 6.79
N VAL A 87 -10.29 32.24 7.85
CA VAL A 87 -8.82 32.09 7.79
C VAL A 87 -8.37 30.66 7.45
N LEU A 88 -9.19 29.64 7.70
CA LEU A 88 -8.87 28.23 7.42
C LEU A 88 -9.55 27.70 6.15
N LYS A 89 -10.47 28.44 5.52
CA LYS A 89 -11.20 27.98 4.32
C LYS A 89 -10.30 27.63 3.13
N HIS A 90 -9.10 28.21 3.05
CA HIS A 90 -8.11 27.91 2.00
C HIS A 90 -7.34 26.59 2.24
N ILE A 91 -7.44 26.01 3.44
CA ILE A 91 -6.67 24.84 3.85
C ILE A 91 -7.27 23.53 3.30
N PRO A 92 -8.58 23.27 3.37
CA PRO A 92 -9.13 22.02 2.86
C PRO A 92 -8.95 21.86 1.36
N ASP A 93 -8.97 22.91 0.54
CA ASP A 93 -8.66 22.75 -0.89
C ASP A 93 -7.23 22.25 -1.12
N ARG A 94 -6.31 22.54 -0.19
CA ARG A 94 -4.93 22.01 -0.18
C ARG A 94 -4.80 20.63 0.45
N ILE A 95 -5.67 20.26 1.40
CA ILE A 95 -5.55 19.01 2.19
C ILE A 95 -6.57 17.95 1.76
N LYS A 96 -7.62 18.31 1.01
CA LYS A 96 -8.64 17.37 0.55
C LYS A 96 -7.97 16.32 -0.31
N PRO A 97 -8.00 15.05 0.10
CA PRO A 97 -7.36 14.00 -0.66
C PRO A 97 -8.08 13.88 -1.99
N HIS A 98 -7.35 14.11 -3.06
CA HIS A 98 -7.83 13.88 -4.42
C HIS A 98 -7.14 12.64 -4.96
N LEU A 99 -7.95 11.75 -5.53
CA LEU A 99 -7.43 10.61 -6.27
C LEU A 99 -6.71 11.13 -7.51
N LYS A 100 -5.37 11.11 -7.49
CA LYS A 100 -4.55 11.57 -8.61
C LYS A 100 -4.51 10.57 -9.74
N GLU A 101 -4.31 9.29 -9.40
CA GLU A 101 -4.13 8.22 -10.37
C GLU A 101 -4.40 6.87 -9.71
N ILE A 102 -5.02 5.96 -10.45
CA ILE A 102 -5.05 4.53 -10.10
C ILE A 102 -4.17 3.80 -11.10
N CYS A 103 -3.28 2.97 -10.56
CA CYS A 103 -2.43 2.09 -11.34
C CYS A 103 -2.70 0.65 -10.94
N ILE A 104 -2.80 -0.23 -11.93
CA ILE A 104 -2.70 -1.68 -11.74
C ILE A 104 -1.38 -2.17 -12.31
N TYR A 105 -0.94 -3.34 -11.85
CA TYR A 105 0.25 -4.02 -12.33
C TYR A 105 -0.18 -5.40 -12.80
N PRO A 106 -0.69 -5.50 -14.04
CA PRO A 106 -1.24 -6.76 -14.54
C PRO A 106 -0.26 -7.93 -14.42
N ILE A 107 1.00 -7.69 -14.79
CA ILE A 107 2.07 -8.67 -14.68
C ILE A 107 2.95 -8.34 -13.47
N LYS A 108 3.17 -9.32 -12.60
CA LYS A 108 4.10 -9.24 -11.47
C LYS A 108 5.46 -8.71 -11.95
N SER A 109 6.01 -7.76 -11.20
CA SER A 109 7.34 -7.15 -11.45
C SER A 109 7.45 -6.24 -12.69
N CYS A 110 6.40 -6.12 -13.50
CA CYS A 110 6.41 -5.28 -14.70
C CYS A 110 5.91 -3.85 -14.43
N GLY A 111 5.91 -3.02 -15.46
CA GLY A 111 5.43 -1.64 -15.41
C GLY A 111 3.94 -1.53 -15.08
N ALA A 112 3.56 -0.37 -14.52
CA ALA A 112 2.17 -0.07 -14.19
C ALA A 112 1.34 0.27 -15.44
N TYR A 113 0.08 -0.19 -15.47
CA TYR A 113 -0.95 0.33 -16.34
C TYR A 113 -1.78 1.39 -15.61
N LYS A 114 -1.78 2.61 -16.15
CA LYS A 114 -2.51 3.76 -15.61
C LYS A 114 -3.95 3.72 -16.10
N ILE A 115 -4.89 3.63 -15.15
CA ILE A 115 -6.32 3.59 -15.44
C ILE A 115 -6.80 4.98 -15.85
N LYS A 116 -7.48 5.09 -16.99
CA LYS A 116 -7.99 6.36 -17.54
C LYS A 116 -9.43 6.70 -17.11
N GLY A 117 -10.12 5.83 -16.38
CA GLY A 117 -11.54 5.99 -16.04
C GLY A 117 -11.98 5.09 -14.88
N SER A 118 -13.20 4.59 -14.94
CA SER A 118 -13.67 3.62 -13.95
C SER A 118 -13.01 2.26 -14.17
N TRP A 119 -12.81 1.52 -13.08
CA TRP A 119 -12.24 0.18 -13.12
C TRP A 119 -13.02 -0.77 -12.23
N PRO A 120 -13.29 -2.02 -12.67
CA PRO A 120 -14.04 -2.97 -11.86
C PRO A 120 -13.24 -3.41 -10.63
N ILE A 121 -13.94 -3.56 -9.52
CA ILE A 121 -13.43 -4.20 -8.30
C ILE A 121 -13.96 -5.62 -8.27
N THR A 122 -13.06 -6.57 -8.04
CA THR A 122 -13.34 -7.99 -7.81
C THR A 122 -13.16 -8.32 -6.33
N SER A 123 -13.42 -9.57 -5.94
CA SER A 123 -13.14 -10.05 -4.58
C SER A 123 -11.66 -9.99 -4.18
N THR A 124 -10.75 -9.89 -5.15
CA THR A 124 -9.28 -9.89 -4.93
C THR A 124 -8.63 -8.54 -5.19
N GLY A 125 -9.40 -7.50 -5.53
CA GLY A 125 -8.88 -6.15 -5.79
C GLY A 125 -9.35 -5.58 -7.12
N LEU A 126 -8.52 -4.74 -7.75
CA LEU A 126 -8.84 -4.20 -9.07
C LEU A 126 -8.75 -5.30 -10.12
N LEU A 127 -9.70 -5.35 -11.05
CA LEU A 127 -9.71 -6.37 -12.11
C LEU A 127 -8.37 -6.38 -12.85
N TYR A 128 -7.84 -7.58 -13.12
CA TYR A 128 -6.54 -7.81 -13.78
C TYR A 128 -5.30 -7.41 -12.99
N ASP A 129 -5.43 -6.90 -11.76
CA ASP A 129 -4.27 -6.57 -10.96
C ASP A 129 -3.56 -7.85 -10.48
N ARG A 130 -2.26 -7.98 -10.78
CA ARG A 130 -1.41 -9.15 -10.45
C ARG A 130 -1.97 -10.48 -10.99
N GLY A 131 -2.68 -10.43 -12.11
CA GLY A 131 -3.24 -11.63 -12.75
C GLY A 131 -2.22 -12.50 -13.49
N TRP A 132 -1.01 -11.99 -13.75
CA TRP A 132 0.03 -12.67 -14.54
C TRP A 132 1.40 -12.57 -13.86
N MET A 133 2.28 -13.49 -14.25
CA MET A 133 3.70 -13.47 -13.88
C MET A 133 4.54 -14.03 -15.03
N ILE A 134 5.79 -13.59 -15.10
CA ILE A 134 6.80 -14.21 -15.98
C ILE A 134 7.58 -15.20 -15.13
N VAL A 135 7.78 -16.40 -15.65
CA VAL A 135 8.55 -17.46 -15.00
C VAL A 135 9.78 -17.81 -15.83
N ASP A 136 10.81 -18.32 -15.18
CA ASP A 136 11.94 -18.95 -15.87
C ASP A 136 11.61 -20.40 -16.28
N ALA A 137 12.58 -21.07 -16.90
CA ALA A 137 12.46 -22.47 -17.32
C ALA A 137 12.23 -23.47 -16.16
N THR A 138 12.47 -23.05 -14.91
CA THR A 138 12.21 -23.86 -13.71
C THR A 138 10.79 -23.64 -13.14
N GLY A 139 10.03 -22.69 -13.70
CA GLY A 139 8.72 -22.28 -13.21
C GLY A 139 8.77 -21.25 -12.08
N MET A 140 9.95 -20.74 -11.74
CA MET A 140 10.12 -19.73 -10.70
C MET A 140 9.80 -18.34 -11.25
N ALA A 141 8.96 -17.59 -10.54
CA ALA A 141 8.57 -16.25 -10.95
C ALA A 141 9.77 -15.30 -10.94
N LEU A 142 10.01 -14.63 -12.07
CA LEU A 142 11.00 -13.57 -12.15
C LEU A 142 10.56 -12.38 -11.30
N THR A 143 11.50 -11.82 -10.54
CA THR A 143 11.24 -10.68 -9.67
C THR A 143 12.02 -9.45 -10.12
N GLN A 144 11.44 -8.26 -9.90
CA GLN A 144 12.11 -6.99 -10.19
C GLN A 144 13.41 -6.81 -9.39
N LYS A 145 13.53 -7.46 -8.22
CA LYS A 145 14.75 -7.43 -7.39
C LYS A 145 15.94 -8.08 -8.09
N HIS A 146 15.71 -9.17 -8.84
CA HIS A 146 16.75 -9.88 -9.58
C HIS A 146 16.87 -9.42 -11.04
N GLN A 147 15.75 -9.06 -11.68
CA GLN A 147 15.70 -8.55 -13.04
C GLN A 147 14.99 -7.19 -13.09
N SER A 148 15.75 -6.12 -12.86
CA SER A 148 15.21 -4.76 -12.80
C SER A 148 14.58 -4.32 -14.13
N ARG A 149 15.05 -4.85 -15.27
CA ARG A 149 14.53 -4.54 -16.61
C ARG A 149 13.07 -4.92 -16.82
N LEU A 150 12.49 -5.80 -15.99
CA LEU A 150 11.07 -6.16 -16.07
C LEU A 150 10.17 -4.92 -15.97
N CYS A 151 10.58 -3.88 -15.24
CA CYS A 151 9.77 -2.66 -15.09
C CYS A 151 9.63 -1.85 -16.40
N LEU A 152 10.45 -2.15 -17.40
CA LEU A 152 10.39 -1.52 -18.72
C LEU A 152 9.35 -2.21 -19.62
N ILE A 153 8.92 -3.42 -19.29
CA ILE A 153 7.78 -4.08 -19.93
C ILE A 153 6.52 -3.38 -19.44
N LYS A 154 5.82 -2.68 -20.34
CA LYS A 154 4.62 -1.92 -20.02
C LYS A 154 3.38 -2.61 -20.59
N PRO A 155 2.50 -3.13 -19.71
CA PRO A 155 1.22 -3.68 -20.13
C PRO A 155 0.21 -2.56 -20.41
N VAL A 156 -0.59 -2.74 -21.46
CA VAL A 156 -1.72 -1.90 -21.85
C VAL A 156 -2.94 -2.77 -21.97
N VAL A 157 -3.96 -2.52 -21.14
CA VAL A 157 -5.16 -3.35 -21.07
C VAL A 157 -6.27 -2.75 -21.93
N HIS A 158 -6.70 -3.49 -22.97
CA HIS A 158 -7.82 -3.14 -23.83
C HIS A 158 -9.04 -4.01 -23.52
N ARG A 159 -9.81 -3.62 -22.49
CA ARG A 159 -10.96 -4.37 -21.99
C ARG A 159 -12.01 -4.66 -23.07
N ASP A 160 -12.35 -3.65 -23.87
CA ASP A 160 -13.38 -3.77 -24.92
C ASP A 160 -12.99 -4.75 -26.04
N LYS A 161 -11.69 -5.02 -26.18
CA LYS A 161 -11.14 -5.95 -27.17
C LYS A 161 -10.78 -7.31 -26.57
N GLY A 162 -10.87 -7.47 -25.25
CA GLY A 162 -10.43 -8.68 -24.56
C GLY A 162 -8.92 -8.96 -24.69
N ILE A 163 -8.07 -7.94 -24.90
CA ILE A 163 -6.62 -8.12 -25.08
C ILE A 163 -5.78 -7.27 -24.14
N MET A 164 -4.60 -7.78 -23.77
CA MET A 164 -3.52 -7.01 -23.18
C MET A 164 -2.37 -6.93 -24.18
N GLU A 165 -1.84 -5.73 -24.38
CA GLU A 165 -0.67 -5.49 -25.22
C GLU A 165 0.55 -5.22 -24.32
N LEU A 166 1.67 -5.88 -24.59
CA LEU A 166 2.94 -5.67 -23.92
C LEU A 166 3.87 -4.87 -24.82
N THR A 167 4.49 -3.85 -24.25
CA THR A 167 5.44 -2.99 -24.94
C THR A 167 6.78 -2.99 -24.21
N PHE A 168 7.87 -2.99 -24.96
CA PHE A 168 9.23 -2.83 -24.46
C PHE A 168 10.01 -1.94 -25.44
N ILE A 169 10.95 -1.15 -24.93
CA ILE A 169 11.69 -0.18 -25.75
C ILE A 169 12.43 -0.87 -26.90
N GLY A 170 12.21 -0.41 -28.14
CA GLY A 170 12.85 -0.97 -29.33
C GLY A 170 12.26 -2.28 -29.84
N MET A 171 11.18 -2.78 -29.25
CA MET A 171 10.52 -4.03 -29.66
C MET A 171 9.13 -3.76 -30.22
N LYS A 172 8.70 -4.58 -31.20
CA LYS A 172 7.31 -4.55 -31.66
C LYS A 172 6.40 -5.03 -30.52
N PRO A 173 5.24 -4.38 -30.27
CA PRO A 173 4.31 -4.84 -29.24
C PRO A 173 3.82 -6.26 -29.50
N ILE A 174 3.54 -7.01 -28.43
CA ILE A 174 2.91 -8.33 -28.49
C ILE A 174 1.57 -8.29 -27.77
N GLN A 175 0.59 -9.04 -28.28
CA GLN A 175 -0.76 -9.08 -27.72
C GLN A 175 -1.06 -10.47 -27.15
N LEU A 176 -1.72 -10.50 -26.01
CA LEU A 176 -2.25 -11.70 -25.37
C LEU A 176 -3.72 -11.52 -25.00
N SER A 177 -4.47 -12.61 -24.99
CA SER A 177 -5.88 -12.62 -24.60
C SER A 177 -6.03 -12.37 -23.09
N LEU A 178 -7.00 -11.53 -22.71
CA LEU A 178 -7.45 -11.37 -21.33
C LEU A 178 -8.44 -12.48 -20.91
N GLU A 179 -9.03 -13.15 -21.89
CA GLU A 179 -9.98 -14.24 -21.67
C GLU A 179 -9.24 -15.57 -21.48
N LYS A 180 -9.72 -16.38 -20.53
CA LYS A 180 -9.23 -17.74 -20.34
C LYS A 180 -9.55 -18.56 -21.60
N PRO A 181 -8.64 -19.40 -22.10
CA PRO A 181 -8.94 -20.28 -23.23
C PRO A 181 -10.18 -21.13 -22.92
N ALA A 182 -11.18 -21.09 -23.81
CA ALA A 182 -12.41 -21.88 -23.69
C ALA A 182 -12.17 -23.40 -23.85
N GLU A 183 -11.02 -23.79 -24.40
CA GLU A 183 -10.65 -25.18 -24.62
C GLU A 183 -9.52 -25.62 -23.69
N GLN A 184 -9.82 -26.59 -22.83
CA GLN A 184 -8.86 -27.36 -22.01
C GLN A 184 -7.89 -28.24 -22.82
N LYS A 185 -7.76 -28.01 -24.14
CA LYS A 185 -7.02 -28.89 -25.06
C LYS A 185 -5.51 -28.68 -25.06
N ASN A 186 -5.04 -27.53 -24.59
CA ASN A 186 -3.63 -27.28 -24.31
C ASN A 186 -3.42 -27.00 -22.81
N VAL A 187 -4.10 -27.77 -21.94
CA VAL A 187 -3.46 -28.11 -20.67
C VAL A 187 -2.31 -29.02 -21.09
N ILE A 188 -1.21 -28.43 -21.51
CA ILE A 188 0.02 -29.21 -21.52
C ILE A 188 0.08 -29.73 -20.08
N ASN A 189 0.45 -31.00 -19.89
CA ASN A 189 1.10 -31.41 -18.64
C ASN A 189 2.45 -30.65 -18.48
N THR A 190 2.58 -29.41 -18.99
CA THR A 190 3.47 -28.41 -18.42
C THR A 190 3.02 -28.32 -16.99
N SER A 191 3.94 -28.68 -16.12
CA SER A 191 3.86 -28.42 -14.69
C SER A 191 2.91 -27.25 -14.44
N LEU A 192 1.84 -27.50 -13.67
CA LEU A 192 1.31 -26.46 -12.79
C LEU A 192 2.55 -25.73 -12.30
N CYS A 193 2.85 -24.53 -12.81
CA CYS A 193 4.13 -23.91 -12.52
C CYS A 193 4.09 -23.62 -11.05
N GLN A 194 4.68 -24.52 -10.27
CA GLN A 194 4.72 -24.52 -8.82
C GLN A 194 5.64 -23.38 -8.42
N SER A 195 5.17 -22.17 -8.65
CA SER A 195 5.86 -20.98 -8.27
C SER A 195 5.53 -20.75 -6.82
N LYS A 196 6.56 -20.56 -6.00
CA LYS A 196 6.38 -20.15 -4.62
C LYS A 196 6.12 -18.66 -4.60
N VAL A 197 4.91 -18.29 -4.22
CA VAL A 197 4.60 -16.92 -3.81
C VAL A 197 4.39 -16.96 -2.31
N CYS A 198 5.34 -16.41 -1.54
CA CYS A 198 5.29 -16.47 -0.07
C CYS A 198 5.14 -17.90 0.48
N ASP A 199 5.88 -18.85 -0.12
CA ASP A 199 5.82 -20.30 0.16
C ASP A 199 4.55 -21.05 -0.28
N ASP A 200 3.55 -20.35 -0.81
CA ASP A 200 2.36 -20.99 -1.39
C ASP A 200 2.60 -21.42 -2.85
N LEU A 201 2.16 -22.64 -3.17
CA LEU A 201 2.16 -23.19 -4.51
C LEU A 201 1.00 -22.61 -5.32
N VAL A 202 1.32 -21.85 -6.37
CA VAL A 202 0.32 -21.26 -7.26
C VAL A 202 0.27 -22.02 -8.59
N SER A 203 -0.89 -22.06 -9.24
CA SER A 203 -1.05 -22.60 -10.59
C SER A 203 -1.39 -21.50 -11.60
N GLY A 204 -0.94 -21.66 -12.84
CA GLY A 204 -1.14 -20.70 -13.92
C GLY A 204 -1.32 -21.35 -15.27
N TYR A 205 -1.81 -20.58 -16.24
CA TYR A 205 -1.92 -20.97 -17.64
C TYR A 205 -0.77 -20.34 -18.44
N ASP A 206 -0.17 -21.12 -19.32
CA ASP A 206 0.80 -20.58 -20.26
C ASP A 206 0.13 -19.63 -21.27
N CYS A 207 0.80 -18.52 -21.56
CA CYS A 207 0.33 -17.49 -22.48
C CYS A 207 0.80 -17.73 -23.93
N GLY A 208 1.57 -18.80 -24.16
CA GLY A 208 1.95 -19.31 -25.47
C GLY A 208 3.32 -18.86 -25.96
N ASP A 209 3.90 -19.66 -26.86
CA ASP A 209 5.29 -19.53 -27.34
C ASP A 209 5.62 -18.15 -27.92
N LYS A 210 4.66 -17.50 -28.59
CA LYS A 210 4.88 -16.15 -29.16
C LYS A 210 5.19 -15.09 -28.11
N VAL A 211 4.60 -15.21 -26.91
CA VAL A 211 4.88 -14.30 -25.79
C VAL A 211 6.19 -14.70 -25.12
N ALA A 212 6.47 -16.01 -25.01
CA ALA A 212 7.73 -16.50 -24.49
C ALA A 212 8.94 -16.05 -25.34
N ASP A 213 8.85 -16.16 -26.67
CA ASP A 213 9.89 -15.71 -27.61
C ASP A 213 10.08 -14.18 -27.60
N TRP A 214 9.07 -13.43 -27.16
CA TRP A 214 9.13 -11.97 -27.05
C TRP A 214 9.83 -11.49 -25.78
N LEU A 215 9.85 -12.31 -24.71
CA LEU A 215 10.41 -11.97 -23.39
C LEU A 215 11.92 -12.16 -23.32
#